data_AF-A0A1U7WBY4-F1
#
_entry.id   AF-A0A1U7WBY4-F1
#
_cell.length_a   1.000
_cell.length_b   1.000
_cell.length_c   1.000
_cell.angle_alpha   90.00
_cell.angle_beta   90.00
_cell.angle_gamma   90.00
#
_symmetry.space_group_name_H-M   'P 1'
#
loop_
_entity.id
_entity.type
_entity.pdbx_description
1 polymer ?
#
loop_
_entity_poly.entity_id
_entity_poly.type
_entity_poly.pdbx_seq_one_letter_code
_entity_poly.pdbx_strand_id
1 'polypeptide(L)'
;MRDDSCTKLYDCFYACFFVHSTIESGLPLLNPYKDQNANFRYGANFAVVGATALSTEIMAEKKIVIGLTNSSLNVQLDWMSSHFKTTCSTDCQAKLKKSLFLAGEVGGNEFNYGLLQGKTMNELRNMVPEVVQTIIQGVKDLIKTLYRKLVVE
;
A
#
# COMPACT_ATOMS: atom_id res chain seq x y z
N MET A 1 -23.26 -17.33 4.92
CA MET A 1 -22.84 -17.34 6.34
C MET A 1 -22.54 -15.90 6.74
N ARG A 2 -22.96 -15.45 7.93
CA ARG A 2 -22.56 -14.13 8.44
C ARG A 2 -21.06 -14.15 8.73
N ASP A 3 -20.35 -13.13 8.27
CA ASP A 3 -18.94 -12.95 8.56
C ASP A 3 -18.78 -12.26 9.92
N ASP A 4 -18.46 -13.03 10.95
CA ASP A 4 -18.30 -12.53 12.33
C ASP A 4 -16.87 -11.97 12.59
N SER A 5 -16.08 -11.71 11.55
CA SER A 5 -14.75 -11.07 11.68
C SER A 5 -14.84 -9.55 11.84
N CYS A 6 -13.82 -8.96 12.49
CA CYS A 6 -13.68 -7.50 12.68
C CYS A 6 -14.83 -6.84 13.46
N THR A 7 -15.33 -7.50 14.51
CA THR A 7 -16.49 -7.00 15.27
C THR A 7 -16.08 -6.00 16.35
N LYS A 8 -14.84 -6.03 16.85
CA LYS A 8 -14.28 -5.06 17.79
C LYS A 8 -13.34 -4.08 17.09
N LEU A 9 -13.03 -2.99 17.78
CA LEU A 9 -12.10 -1.98 17.30
C LEU A 9 -10.69 -2.58 17.20
N TYR A 10 -10.08 -2.44 16.02
CA TYR A 10 -8.76 -2.93 15.63
C TYR A 10 -8.60 -4.45 15.54
N ASP A 11 -9.70 -5.19 15.48
CA ASP A 11 -9.67 -6.64 15.22
C ASP A 11 -9.15 -6.99 13.82
N CYS A 12 -9.20 -6.03 12.88
CA CYS A 12 -8.72 -6.21 11.53
C CYS A 12 -7.74 -5.14 11.12
N PHE A 13 -6.71 -5.58 10.41
CA PHE A 13 -5.55 -4.78 10.14
C PHE A 13 -5.18 -4.88 8.67
N TYR A 14 -5.02 -3.75 8.00
CA TYR A 14 -4.63 -3.71 6.60
C TYR A 14 -3.42 -2.83 6.47
N ALA A 15 -2.43 -3.30 5.73
CA ALA A 15 -1.20 -2.56 5.55
C ALA A 15 -0.84 -2.46 4.08
N CYS A 16 -0.26 -1.33 3.69
CA CYS A 16 0.24 -1.04 2.37
C CYS A 16 1.58 -0.31 2.51
N PHE A 17 2.40 -0.32 1.45
CA PHE A 17 3.73 0.32 1.41
C PHE A 17 4.77 -0.39 2.29
N PHE A 18 6.02 0.08 2.37
CA PHE A 18 7.02 -0.62 3.17
C PHE A 18 6.65 -0.60 4.65
N VAL A 19 6.22 -1.74 5.17
CA VAL A 19 5.94 -1.95 6.58
C VAL A 19 7.13 -2.68 7.19
N HIS A 20 7.96 -1.96 7.93
CA HIS A 20 8.97 -2.63 8.75
C HIS A 20 8.26 -3.31 9.93
N SER A 21 8.35 -4.63 9.98
CA SER A 21 8.06 -5.51 11.12
C SER A 21 7.03 -4.98 12.15
N THR A 22 5.74 -5.26 11.96
CA THR A 22 4.66 -4.93 12.92
C THR A 22 4.74 -5.70 14.26
N ILE A 23 5.84 -6.42 14.49
CA ILE A 23 6.06 -7.33 15.62
C ILE A 23 6.23 -6.54 16.92
N GLU A 24 6.84 -5.35 16.88
CA GLU A 24 7.07 -4.53 18.09
C GLU A 24 5.79 -3.85 18.61
N SER A 25 4.80 -3.65 17.74
CA SER A 25 3.53 -2.99 18.09
C SER A 25 2.46 -3.93 18.65
N GLY A 26 2.76 -5.24 18.77
CA GLY A 26 1.78 -6.26 19.18
C GLY A 26 0.68 -6.52 18.14
N LEU A 27 0.87 -6.06 16.90
CA LEU A 27 -0.08 -6.26 15.80
C LEU A 27 0.13 -7.65 15.16
N PRO A 28 -0.96 -8.31 14.70
CA PRO A 28 -0.85 -9.61 14.06
C PRO A 28 -0.05 -9.51 12.76
N LEU A 29 0.77 -10.53 12.48
CA LEU A 29 1.45 -10.65 11.19
C LEU A 29 0.40 -10.82 10.09
N LEU A 30 0.44 -9.92 9.11
CA LEU A 30 -0.49 -9.93 7.99
C LEU A 30 0.03 -10.80 6.85
N ASN A 31 -0.85 -11.64 6.32
CA ASN A 31 -0.54 -12.42 5.12
C ASN A 31 -0.40 -11.48 3.90
N PRO A 32 0.59 -11.74 3.01
CA PRO A 32 0.70 -11.03 1.75
C PRO A 32 -0.55 -11.24 0.89
N TYR A 33 -1.13 -10.17 0.34
CA TYR A 33 -2.36 -10.23 -0.46
C TYR A 33 -2.24 -11.13 -1.70
N LYS A 34 -1.03 -11.30 -2.23
CA LYS A 34 -0.74 -12.16 -3.39
C LYS A 34 -0.64 -13.65 -3.06
N ASP A 35 -0.67 -14.03 -1.79
CA ASP A 35 -0.74 -15.44 -1.41
C ASP A 35 -2.16 -15.98 -1.67
N GLN A 36 -2.28 -16.86 -2.67
CA GLN A 36 -3.56 -17.45 -3.09
C GLN A 36 -4.15 -18.42 -2.06
N ASN A 37 -3.34 -18.90 -1.11
CA ASN A 37 -3.75 -19.85 -0.09
C ASN A 37 -3.96 -19.19 1.28
N ALA A 38 -3.68 -17.90 1.39
CA ALA A 38 -3.78 -17.18 2.65
C ALA A 38 -5.22 -16.91 3.09
N ASN A 39 -5.39 -16.87 4.41
CA ASN A 39 -6.63 -16.42 5.01
C ASN A 39 -6.53 -14.92 5.33
N PHE A 40 -7.43 -14.13 4.73
CA PHE A 40 -7.51 -12.67 4.91
C PHE A 40 -8.60 -12.23 5.89
N ARG A 41 -9.17 -13.16 6.67
CA ARG A 41 -10.26 -12.89 7.62
C ARG A 41 -9.97 -11.73 8.59
N TYR A 42 -8.72 -11.56 8.99
CA TYR A 42 -8.29 -10.53 9.94
C TYR A 42 -7.49 -9.40 9.32
N GLY A 43 -7.38 -9.35 7.99
CA GLY A 43 -6.50 -8.40 7.33
C GLY A 43 -5.66 -8.95 6.21
N ALA A 44 -4.98 -8.05 5.51
CA ALA A 44 -4.07 -8.36 4.42
C ALA A 44 -2.96 -7.31 4.29
N ASN A 45 -1.77 -7.75 3.90
CA ASN A 45 -0.64 -6.89 3.56
C ASN A 45 -0.53 -6.74 2.04
N PHE A 46 -0.71 -5.51 1.54
CA PHE A 46 -0.61 -5.17 0.11
C PHE A 46 0.78 -4.68 -0.29
N ALA A 47 1.67 -4.48 0.68
CA ALA A 47 3.04 -4.05 0.46
C ALA A 47 3.83 -5.01 -0.44
N VAL A 48 4.60 -4.44 -1.36
CA VAL A 48 5.53 -5.19 -2.20
C VAL A 48 6.91 -4.56 -2.14
N VAL A 49 7.92 -5.37 -1.84
CA VAL A 49 9.33 -4.95 -1.85
C VAL A 49 9.71 -4.40 -3.22
N GLY A 50 10.42 -3.26 -3.24
CA GLY A 50 10.87 -2.59 -4.45
C GLY A 50 9.78 -1.87 -5.26
N ALA A 51 8.57 -1.75 -4.73
CA ALA A 51 7.51 -0.95 -5.34
C ALA A 51 7.83 0.54 -5.31
N THR A 52 7.37 1.25 -6.34
CA THR A 52 7.50 2.71 -6.50
C THR A 52 6.15 3.40 -6.27
N ALA A 53 6.16 4.68 -5.90
CA ALA A 53 4.98 5.53 -5.96
C ALA A 53 4.54 5.75 -7.42
N LEU A 54 5.49 6.09 -8.29
CA LEU A 54 5.21 6.24 -9.73
C LEU A 54 4.94 4.88 -10.38
N SER A 55 4.11 4.88 -11.42
CA SER A 55 3.81 3.65 -12.17
C SER A 55 5.01 3.18 -12.99
N THR A 56 4.99 1.92 -13.43
CA THR A 56 6.01 1.35 -14.31
C THR A 56 6.17 2.12 -15.61
N GLU A 57 5.06 2.65 -16.14
CA GLU A 57 5.02 3.41 -17.39
C GLU A 57 5.71 4.76 -17.22
N ILE A 58 5.39 5.50 -16.14
CA ILE A 58 6.02 6.79 -15.83
C ILE A 58 7.52 6.61 -15.59
N MET A 59 7.92 5.54 -14.90
CA MET A 59 9.33 5.23 -14.67
C MET A 59 10.07 4.93 -15.99
N ALA A 60 9.43 4.18 -16.90
CA ALA A 60 9.97 3.91 -18.22
C ALA A 60 10.14 5.19 -19.07
N GLU A 61 9.20 6.14 -19.01
CA GLU A 61 9.33 7.45 -19.67
C GLU A 61 10.54 8.24 -19.16
N LYS A 62 10.86 8.10 -17.87
CA LYS A 62 12.06 8.69 -17.25
C LYS A 62 13.36 7.92 -17.55
N LYS A 63 13.25 6.85 -18.35
CA LYS A 63 14.34 5.93 -18.70
C LYS A 63 14.92 5.24 -17.47
N ILE A 64 14.05 4.82 -16.56
CA ILE A 64 14.39 4.06 -15.36
C ILE A 64 13.61 2.75 -15.41
N VAL A 65 14.32 1.63 -15.49
CA VAL A 65 13.74 0.29 -15.55
C VAL A 65 13.53 -0.23 -14.12
N ILE A 66 12.34 -0.72 -13.82
CA ILE A 66 12.06 -1.42 -12.55
C ILE A 66 12.25 -2.91 -12.78
N GLY A 67 13.27 -3.50 -12.16
CA GLY A 67 13.62 -4.92 -12.35
C GLY A 67 12.92 -5.90 -11.41
N LEU A 68 12.33 -5.43 -10.30
CA LEU A 68 11.83 -6.32 -9.24
C LEU A 68 10.32 -6.58 -9.29
N THR A 69 9.52 -5.59 -9.67
CA THR A 69 8.05 -5.67 -9.58
C THR A 69 7.37 -4.62 -10.45
N ASN A 70 6.11 -4.85 -10.83
CA ASN A 70 5.21 -3.85 -11.42
C ASN A 70 4.12 -3.38 -10.44
N SER A 71 4.32 -3.63 -9.15
CA SER A 71 3.32 -3.40 -8.10
C SER A 71 3.43 -1.99 -7.52
N SER A 72 3.34 -0.97 -8.37
CA SER A 72 3.40 0.44 -7.95
C SER A 72 2.27 0.80 -6.97
N LEU A 73 2.39 1.97 -6.33
CA LEU A 73 1.43 2.49 -5.35
C LEU A 73 -0.03 2.35 -5.81
N ASN A 74 -0.35 2.80 -7.02
CA ASN A 74 -1.71 2.70 -7.56
C ASN A 74 -2.17 1.23 -7.67
N VAL A 75 -1.29 0.32 -8.09
CA VAL A 75 -1.60 -1.11 -8.22
C VAL A 75 -1.91 -1.72 -6.84
N GLN A 76 -1.14 -1.38 -5.81
CA GLN A 76 -1.40 -1.84 -4.44
C GLN A 76 -2.72 -1.28 -3.87
N LEU A 77 -3.03 -0.01 -4.16
CA LEU A 77 -4.30 0.61 -3.78
C LEU A 77 -5.50 -0.01 -4.51
N ASP A 78 -5.35 -0.36 -5.78
CA ASP A 78 -6.39 -1.04 -6.56
C ASP A 78 -6.67 -2.45 -6.02
N TRP A 79 -5.62 -3.17 -5.60
CA TRP A 79 -5.77 -4.46 -4.92
C TRP A 79 -6.52 -4.31 -3.61
N MET A 80 -6.17 -3.31 -2.79
CA MET A 80 -6.84 -3.04 -1.53
C MET A 80 -8.33 -2.70 -1.74
N SER A 81 -8.62 -1.83 -2.71
CA SER A 81 -9.99 -1.47 -3.10
C SER A 81 -10.79 -2.70 -3.55
N SER A 82 -10.19 -3.57 -4.36
CA SER A 82 -10.81 -4.81 -4.84
C SER A 82 -11.05 -5.80 -3.70
N HIS A 83 -10.11 -5.91 -2.75
CA HIS A 83 -10.24 -6.75 -1.58
C HIS A 83 -11.42 -6.30 -0.70
N PHE A 84 -11.60 -5.00 -0.49
CA PHE A 84 -12.77 -4.52 0.25
C PHE A 84 -14.07 -4.85 -0.49
N LYS A 85 -14.18 -4.58 -1.79
CA LYS A 85 -15.39 -4.91 -2.55
C LYS A 85 -15.83 -6.38 -2.43
N THR A 86 -14.88 -7.30 -2.28
CA THR A 86 -15.15 -8.74 -2.16
C THR A 86 -15.38 -9.21 -0.72
N THR A 87 -14.71 -8.62 0.27
CA THR A 87 -14.63 -9.18 1.63
C THR A 87 -15.74 -8.71 2.56
N CYS A 88 -16.35 -7.54 2.33
CA CYS A 88 -17.16 -6.90 3.38
C CYS A 88 -18.64 -6.67 3.04
N SER A 89 -19.13 -7.11 1.86
CA SER A 89 -20.54 -7.04 1.40
C SER A 89 -21.36 -5.84 1.96
N THR A 90 -22.58 -6.04 2.48
CA THR A 90 -23.51 -4.95 2.87
C THR A 90 -23.06 -4.10 4.06
N ASP A 91 -22.20 -4.60 4.95
CA ASP A 91 -21.77 -3.91 6.19
C ASP A 91 -20.34 -3.36 6.14
N CYS A 92 -19.82 -3.15 4.92
CA CYS A 92 -18.42 -2.81 4.73
C CYS A 92 -17.96 -1.58 5.49
N GLN A 93 -18.79 -0.54 5.50
CA GLN A 93 -18.44 0.69 6.19
C GLN A 93 -18.28 0.48 7.70
N ALA A 94 -19.11 -0.36 8.32
CA ALA A 94 -19.02 -0.66 9.75
C ALA A 94 -17.75 -1.47 10.08
N LYS A 95 -17.39 -2.41 9.19
CA LYS A 95 -16.18 -3.24 9.29
C LYS A 95 -14.90 -2.40 9.15
N LEU A 96 -14.82 -1.58 8.09
CA LEU A 96 -13.67 -0.71 7.83
C LEU A 96 -13.50 0.36 8.92
N LYS A 97 -14.60 0.94 9.44
CA LYS A 97 -14.55 1.91 10.56
C LYS A 97 -13.89 1.36 11.83
N LYS A 98 -13.91 0.04 12.01
CA LYS A 98 -13.29 -0.67 13.14
C LYS A 98 -11.90 -1.21 12.81
N SER A 99 -11.47 -1.14 11.56
CA SER A 99 -10.17 -1.69 11.15
C SER A 99 -9.05 -0.66 11.36
N LEU A 100 -7.83 -1.16 11.53
CA LEU A 100 -6.61 -0.36 11.54
C LEU A 100 -5.99 -0.39 10.14
N PHE A 101 -5.55 0.78 9.65
CA PHE A 101 -4.87 0.92 8.37
C PHE A 101 -3.51 1.54 8.59
N LEU A 102 -2.49 0.88 8.05
CA LEU A 102 -1.10 1.36 8.05
C LEU A 102 -0.65 1.60 6.62
N ALA A 103 -0.18 2.82 6.36
CA ALA A 103 0.53 3.21 5.16
C ALA A 103 1.98 3.45 5.55
N GLY A 104 2.87 2.51 5.23
CA GLY A 104 4.29 2.65 5.47
C GLY A 104 5.01 3.49 4.40
N GLU A 105 6.32 3.35 4.32
CA GLU A 105 7.14 4.20 3.44
C GLU A 105 6.98 3.83 1.96
N VAL A 106 6.91 4.85 1.08
CA VAL A 106 6.94 4.69 -0.37
C VAL A 106 7.64 5.89 -1.01
N GLY A 107 8.27 5.72 -2.17
CA GLY A 107 8.96 6.79 -2.91
C GLY A 107 10.49 6.69 -2.93
N GLY A 108 11.08 5.91 -2.01
CA GLY A 108 12.55 5.70 -1.99
C GLY A 108 13.07 4.90 -3.18
N ASN A 109 12.26 3.98 -3.71
CA ASN A 109 12.69 3.07 -4.77
C ASN A 109 12.89 3.77 -6.12
N GLU A 110 12.15 4.83 -6.41
CA GLU A 110 12.34 5.66 -7.61
C GLU A 110 13.78 6.16 -7.72
N PHE A 111 14.29 6.67 -6.60
CA PHE A 111 15.64 7.22 -6.52
C PHE A 111 16.68 6.10 -6.48
N ASN A 112 16.43 5.01 -5.76
CA ASN A 112 17.33 3.85 -5.75
C ASN A 112 17.51 3.26 -7.16
N TYR A 113 16.42 3.01 -7.89
CA TYR A 113 16.50 2.50 -9.26
C TYR A 113 17.21 3.48 -10.18
N GLY A 114 16.92 4.78 -10.07
CA GLY A 114 17.58 5.80 -10.86
C GLY A 114 19.09 5.89 -10.59
N LEU A 115 19.50 5.90 -9.31
CA LEU A 115 20.92 5.92 -8.91
C LEU A 115 21.67 4.69 -9.42
N LEU A 116 21.10 3.49 -9.24
CA LEU A 116 21.70 2.24 -9.71
C LEU A 116 21.84 2.19 -11.25
N GLN A 117 21.05 2.99 -11.97
CA GLN A 117 21.08 3.12 -13.42
C GLN A 117 21.86 4.35 -13.91
N GLY A 118 22.59 5.02 -13.02
CA GLY A 118 23.50 6.12 -13.37
C GLY A 118 22.82 7.47 -13.58
N LYS A 119 21.59 7.67 -13.09
CA LYS A 119 20.94 8.99 -13.11
C LYS A 119 21.69 9.99 -12.24
N THR A 120 21.75 11.23 -12.71
CA THR A 120 22.37 12.32 -11.93
C THR A 120 21.46 12.76 -10.79
N MET A 121 22.06 13.32 -9.73
CA MET A 121 21.27 13.89 -8.61
C MET A 121 20.31 15.00 -9.06
N ASN A 122 20.61 15.73 -10.13
CA ASN A 122 19.72 16.75 -10.67
C ASN A 122 18.50 16.15 -11.35
N GLU A 123 18.68 15.09 -12.17
CA GLU A 123 17.54 14.35 -12.74
C GLU A 123 16.63 13.80 -11.65
N LEU A 124 17.21 13.23 -10.60
CA LEU A 124 16.47 12.67 -9.47
C LEU A 124 15.72 13.74 -8.67
N ARG A 125 16.36 14.87 -8.37
CA ARG A 125 15.69 16.00 -7.69
C ARG A 125 14.47 16.51 -8.47
N ASN A 126 14.55 16.51 -9.79
CA ASN A 126 13.43 16.93 -10.65
C ASN A 126 12.23 15.97 -10.59
N MET A 127 12.42 14.72 -10.16
CA MET A 127 11.34 13.76 -9.96
C MET A 127 10.61 13.92 -8.62
N VAL A 128 11.25 14.55 -7.62
CA VAL A 128 10.71 14.65 -6.26
C VAL A 128 9.29 15.22 -6.20
N PRO A 129 8.96 16.33 -6.89
CA PRO A 129 7.60 16.90 -6.81
C PRO A 129 6.53 15.91 -7.27
N GLU A 130 6.80 15.17 -8.34
CA GLU A 130 5.87 14.20 -8.93
C GLU A 130 5.70 12.96 -8.05
N VAL A 131 6.80 12.45 -7.48
CA VAL A 131 6.77 11.35 -6.50
C VAL A 131 5.94 11.75 -5.28
N VAL A 132 6.24 12.90 -4.68
CA VAL A 132 5.52 13.39 -3.49
C VAL A 132 4.04 13.63 -3.79
N GLN A 133 3.71 14.22 -4.94
CA GLN A 133 2.32 14.45 -5.32
C GLN A 133 1.55 13.14 -5.50
N THR A 134 2.18 12.14 -6.12
CA THR A 134 1.60 10.81 -6.31
C THR A 134 1.32 10.12 -4.97
N ILE A 135 2.23 10.23 -3.99
CA ILE A 135 2.06 9.71 -2.64
C ILE A 135 0.90 10.41 -1.92
N ILE A 136 0.89 11.75 -1.93
CA ILE A 136 -0.19 12.55 -1.33
C ILE A 136 -1.54 12.15 -1.92
N GLN A 137 -1.61 11.95 -3.23
CA GLN A 137 -2.84 11.55 -3.90
C GLN A 137 -3.27 10.14 -3.50
N GLY A 138 -2.34 9.18 -3.47
CA GLY A 138 -2.62 7.82 -3.00
C GLY A 138 -3.12 7.78 -1.55
N VAL A 139 -2.51 8.54 -0.65
CA VAL A 139 -2.96 8.67 0.75
C VAL A 139 -4.36 9.29 0.83
N LYS A 140 -4.64 10.34 0.05
CA LYS A 140 -5.98 10.96 -0.01
C LYS A 140 -7.03 9.96 -0.49
N ASP A 141 -6.73 9.16 -1.50
CA ASP A 141 -7.68 8.19 -2.05
C ASP A 141 -7.91 7.02 -1.10
N LEU A 142 -6.87 6.62 -0.35
CA LEU A 142 -7.00 5.70 0.76
C LEU A 142 -7.94 6.26 1.83
N ILE A 143 -7.70 7.48 2.34
CA ILE A 143 -8.56 8.12 3.35
C ILE A 143 -10.03 8.17 2.91
N LYS A 144 -10.30 8.53 1.64
CA LYS A 144 -11.66 8.53 1.08
C LYS A 144 -12.31 7.14 1.13
N THR A 145 -11.54 6.09 0.88
CA THR A 145 -12.01 4.70 0.86
C THR A 145 -12.27 4.15 2.27
N LEU A 146 -11.46 4.53 3.26
CA LEU A 146 -11.49 3.93 4.59
C LEU A 146 -12.55 4.48 5.53
N TYR A 147 -13.11 5.66 5.25
CA TYR A 147 -14.05 6.38 6.13
C TYR A 147 -13.56 6.65 7.57
N ARG A 148 -12.29 6.35 7.93
CA ARG A 148 -11.58 6.79 9.15
C ARG A 148 -10.07 6.44 9.15
N LYS A 149 -9.38 6.91 10.21
CA LYS A 149 -8.02 6.68 10.74
C LYS A 149 -7.09 5.83 9.86
N LEU A 150 -6.10 6.51 9.30
CA LEU A 150 -4.90 5.98 8.69
C LEU A 150 -3.71 6.35 9.58
N VAL A 151 -2.82 5.39 9.84
CA VAL A 151 -1.47 5.68 10.37
C VAL A 151 -0.54 5.76 9.18
N VAL A 152 0.22 6.85 9.08
CA VAL A 152 1.29 7.03 8.10
C VAL A 152 2.60 7.02 8.85
N GLU A 153 3.53 6.17 8.45
CA GLU A 153 4.91 6.10 8.96
C GLU A 153 5.90 6.59 7.90
#